data_AF-A0A442GWU4-F1
#
_entry.id   AF-A0A442GWU4-F1
#
_cell.length_a   1.000
_cell.length_b   1.000
_cell.length_c   1.000
_cell.angle_alpha   90.00
_cell.angle_beta   90.00
_cell.angle_gamma   90.00
#
_symmetry.space_group_name_H-M   'P 1'
#
loop_
_entity.id
_entity.type
_entity.pdbx_description
1 polymer ?
#
loop_
_entity_poly.entity_id
_entity_poly.type
_entity_poly.pdbx_seq_one_letter_code
_entity_poly.pdbx_strand_id
1 'polypeptide(L)'
;MTSKGRSGCPISLSLELLGDRWTLLIIRDLAFAGKRHFREFLLSDEGISSRTLAERLRTLQDEGILTRSDDPSHGLKAIYRLTEAGIDLLPVLATLGAWGSKHRKADDKLAQIADDLAAGGERALERMKEKLRVEHLG
;
A
#
# COMPACT_ATOMS: atom_id res chain seq x y z
N MET A 1 -18.37 16.40 -4.11
CA MET A 1 -18.45 17.25 -2.91
C MET A 1 -17.27 16.89 -2.04
N THR A 2 -16.17 17.65 -2.15
CA THR A 2 -14.97 17.42 -1.33
C THR A 2 -15.33 17.76 0.12
N SER A 3 -15.40 16.74 0.97
CA SER A 3 -15.40 16.92 2.41
C SER A 3 -14.21 17.82 2.74
N LYS A 4 -14.48 19.04 3.19
CA LYS A 4 -13.47 19.86 3.85
C LYS A 4 -13.01 19.02 5.03
N GLY A 5 -11.79 18.50 4.99
CA GLY A 5 -11.29 17.57 5.99
C GLY A 5 -11.65 18.07 7.39
N ARG A 6 -11.97 17.13 8.29
CA ARG A 6 -12.51 17.43 9.63
C ARG A 6 -11.67 18.47 10.38
N SER A 7 -10.39 18.56 10.04
CA SER A 7 -9.49 19.67 10.35
C SER A 7 -8.45 19.86 9.22
N GLY A 8 -7.72 20.98 9.24
CA GLY A 8 -6.54 21.19 8.39
C GLY A 8 -5.27 20.49 8.90
N CYS A 9 -5.38 19.60 9.89
CA CYS A 9 -4.24 18.85 10.44
C CYS A 9 -3.78 17.79 9.43
N PRO A 10 -2.50 17.76 9.03
CA PRO A 10 -1.98 16.78 8.06
C PRO A 10 -2.25 15.33 8.49
N ILE A 11 -2.11 15.02 9.78
CA ILE A 11 -2.41 13.67 10.31
C ILE A 11 -3.88 13.32 10.13
N SER A 12 -4.78 14.26 10.43
CA SER A 12 -6.23 14.05 10.24
C SER A 12 -6.57 13.78 8.78
N LEU A 13 -5.97 14.55 7.86
CA LEU A 13 -6.17 14.38 6.42
C LEU A 13 -5.64 13.02 5.93
N SER A 14 -4.44 12.63 6.38
CA SER A 14 -3.90 11.31 6.07
C SER A 14 -4.81 10.18 6.60
N LEU A 15 -5.41 10.32 7.78
CA LEU A 15 -6.31 9.32 8.35
C LEU A 15 -7.65 9.21 7.62
N GLU A 16 -8.11 10.26 6.93
CA GLU A 16 -9.31 10.18 6.08
C GLU A 16 -9.11 9.20 4.92
N LEU A 17 -7.86 9.03 4.45
CA LEU A 17 -7.49 8.08 3.40
C LEU A 17 -6.95 6.75 3.94
N LEU A 18 -5.97 6.80 4.85
CA LEU A 18 -5.20 5.64 5.31
C LEU A 18 -5.83 4.94 6.52
N GLY A 19 -6.79 5.59 7.19
CA GLY A 19 -7.33 5.15 8.49
C GLY A 19 -8.32 3.99 8.44
N ASP A 20 -8.51 3.36 7.29
CA ASP A 20 -9.30 2.12 7.17
C ASP A 20 -8.41 0.87 7.24
N ARG A 21 -9.04 -0.29 7.45
CA ARG A 21 -8.36 -1.57 7.64
C ARG A 21 -7.56 -2.05 6.42
N TRP A 22 -7.94 -1.62 5.22
CA TRP A 22 -7.53 -2.25 3.96
C TRP A 22 -6.52 -1.44 3.16
N THR A 23 -6.59 -0.11 3.20
CA THR A 23 -5.76 0.75 2.37
C THR A 23 -4.27 0.44 2.48
N LEU A 24 -3.72 0.39 3.70
CA LEU A 24 -2.30 0.08 3.89
C LEU A 24 -1.95 -1.38 3.55
N LEU A 25 -2.91 -2.31 3.62
CA LEU A 25 -2.69 -3.71 3.20
C LEU A 25 -2.61 -3.84 1.67
N ILE A 26 -3.43 -3.09 0.94
CA ILE A 26 -3.36 -3.04 -0.54
C ILE A 26 -2.01 -2.47 -0.98
N ILE A 27 -1.55 -1.39 -0.34
CA ILE A 27 -0.26 -0.76 -0.65
C ILE A 27 0.90 -1.69 -0.28
N ARG A 28 0.84 -2.38 0.87
CA ARG A 28 1.79 -3.43 1.25
C ARG A 28 1.86 -4.52 0.19
N ASP A 29 0.71 -4.99 -0.28
CA ASP A 29 0.64 -6.06 -1.28
C ASP A 29 1.25 -5.66 -2.63
N LEU A 30 1.04 -4.40 -3.04
CA LEU A 30 1.70 -3.83 -4.21
C LEU A 30 3.22 -3.75 -4.03
N ALA A 31 3.67 -3.24 -2.88
CA ALA A 31 5.07 -2.93 -2.63
C ALA A 31 5.94 -4.17 -2.35
N PHE A 32 5.39 -5.19 -1.69
CA PHE A 32 6.19 -6.32 -1.17
C PHE A 32 5.77 -7.66 -1.74
N ALA A 33 4.48 -7.88 -2.01
CA ALA A 33 3.98 -9.13 -2.57
C ALA A 33 3.90 -9.11 -4.11
N GLY A 34 4.17 -7.96 -4.73
CA GLY A 34 4.15 -7.81 -6.19
C GLY A 34 2.76 -8.00 -6.81
N LYS A 35 1.68 -7.88 -6.02
CA LYS A 35 0.30 -8.04 -6.51
C LYS A 35 -0.08 -6.83 -7.36
N ARG A 36 -0.62 -7.07 -8.55
CA ARG A 36 -0.95 -6.01 -9.53
C ARG A 36 -2.37 -6.12 -10.08
N HIS A 37 -3.04 -7.25 -9.88
CA HIS A 37 -4.35 -7.53 -10.42
C HIS A 37 -5.40 -7.73 -9.33
N PHE A 38 -6.64 -7.36 -9.63
CA PHE A 38 -7.78 -7.46 -8.71
C PHE A 38 -7.89 -8.83 -8.02
N ARG A 39 -7.75 -9.92 -8.80
CA ARG A 39 -7.86 -11.29 -8.26
C ARG A 39 -6.74 -11.65 -7.29
N GLU A 40 -5.54 -11.08 -7.45
CA GLU A 40 -4.41 -11.38 -6.56
C GLU A 40 -4.66 -10.82 -5.16
N PHE A 41 -5.24 -9.61 -5.07
CA PHE A 41 -5.63 -9.01 -3.78
C PHE A 41 -6.75 -9.80 -3.09
N LEU A 42 -7.68 -10.40 -3.85
CA LEU A 42 -8.71 -11.28 -3.27
C LEU A 42 -8.16 -12.57 -2.67
N LEU A 43 -6.96 -12.97 -3.09
CA LEU A 43 -6.25 -14.15 -2.58
C LEU A 43 -5.34 -13.79 -1.40
N SER A 44 -5.40 -12.56 -0.86
CA SER A 44 -4.69 -12.20 0.37
C SER A 44 -5.35 -12.86 1.58
N ASP A 45 -4.52 -13.28 2.55
CA ASP A 45 -4.96 -14.03 3.73
C ASP A 45 -5.96 -13.25 4.60
N GLU A 46 -5.96 -11.92 4.54
CA GLU A 46 -6.88 -11.08 5.32
C GLU A 46 -8.33 -11.10 4.81
N GLY A 47 -8.59 -11.68 3.63
CA GLY A 47 -9.93 -11.96 3.15
C GLY A 47 -10.78 -10.72 2.83
N ILE A 48 -10.20 -9.75 2.11
CA ILE A 48 -10.95 -8.57 1.67
C ILE A 48 -12.11 -8.96 0.73
N SER A 49 -13.29 -8.39 0.97
CA SER A 49 -14.43 -8.64 0.08
C SER A 49 -14.24 -7.95 -1.27
N SER A 50 -14.76 -8.55 -2.35
CA SER A 50 -14.72 -7.97 -3.71
C SER A 50 -15.29 -6.55 -3.76
N ARG A 51 -16.42 -6.30 -3.08
CA ARG A 51 -17.03 -4.97 -3.00
C ARG A 51 -16.08 -3.97 -2.35
N THR A 52 -15.53 -4.32 -1.19
CA THR A 52 -14.62 -3.43 -0.43
C THR A 52 -13.33 -3.17 -1.19
N LEU A 53 -12.76 -4.19 -1.82
CA LEU A 53 -11.56 -4.05 -2.65
C LEU A 53 -11.81 -3.09 -3.82
N ALA A 54 -12.92 -3.25 -4.54
CA ALA A 54 -13.27 -2.37 -5.66
C ALA A 54 -13.47 -0.92 -5.22
N GLU A 55 -14.09 -0.70 -4.06
CA GLU A 55 -14.25 0.63 -3.46
C GLU A 55 -12.89 1.25 -3.10
N ARG A 56 -12.02 0.50 -2.41
CA ARG A 56 -10.71 1.02 -1.98
C ARG A 56 -9.76 1.29 -3.13
N LEU A 57 -9.71 0.41 -4.14
CA LEU A 57 -8.90 0.64 -5.33
C LEU A 57 -9.36 1.89 -6.08
N ARG A 58 -10.68 2.14 -6.16
CA ARG A 58 -11.21 3.37 -6.74
C ARG A 58 -10.80 4.60 -5.92
N THR A 59 -10.99 4.58 -4.60
CA THR A 59 -10.58 5.68 -3.72
C THR A 59 -9.10 5.99 -3.87
N LEU A 60 -8.23 4.97 -3.87
CA LEU A 60 -6.79 5.16 -4.01
C LEU A 60 -6.39 5.70 -5.38
N GLN A 61 -7.15 5.38 -6.43
CA GLN A 61 -6.95 5.97 -7.75
C GLN A 61 -7.39 7.45 -7.77
N ASP A 62 -8.56 7.74 -7.21
CA ASP A 62 -9.13 9.10 -7.17
C ASP A 62 -8.24 10.06 -6.34
N GLU A 63 -7.61 9.55 -5.28
CA GLU A 63 -6.64 10.27 -4.43
C GLU A 63 -5.20 10.26 -4.99
N GLY A 64 -4.98 9.69 -6.18
CA GLY A 64 -3.68 9.71 -6.85
C GLY A 64 -2.59 8.87 -6.19
N ILE A 65 -2.96 7.88 -5.38
CA ILE A 65 -2.03 6.91 -4.76
C ILE A 65 -1.71 5.76 -5.72
N LEU A 66 -2.68 5.39 -6.57
CA LEU A 66 -2.54 4.33 -7.56
C LEU A 66 -2.92 4.81 -8.97
N THR A 67 -2.32 4.19 -9.98
CA THR A 67 -2.80 4.20 -11.35
C THR A 67 -3.45 2.87 -11.70
N ARG A 68 -4.39 2.91 -12.65
CA ARG A 68 -5.01 1.74 -13.27
C ARG A 68 -4.82 1.83 -14.77
N SER A 69 -4.22 0.82 -15.37
CA SER A 69 -4.16 0.64 -16.82
C SER A 69 -4.77 -0.70 -17.21
N ASP A 70 -5.17 -0.86 -18.47
CA ASP A 70 -5.51 -2.18 -18.98
C ASP A 70 -4.21 -3.00 -19.16
N ASP A 71 -4.32 -4.32 -19.04
CA ASP A 71 -3.22 -5.25 -19.21
C ASP A 71 -3.03 -5.55 -20.71
N PRO A 72 -1.88 -5.21 -21.32
CA PRO A 72 -1.62 -5.47 -22.73
C PRO A 72 -1.65 -6.96 -23.09
N SER A 73 -1.35 -7.84 -22.13
CA SER A 73 -1.35 -9.30 -22.34
C SER A 73 -2.74 -9.92 -22.21
N HIS A 74 -3.68 -9.22 -21.55
CA HIS A 74 -5.02 -9.70 -21.28
C HIS A 74 -6.00 -8.53 -21.15
N GLY A 75 -6.66 -8.15 -22.25
CA GLY A 75 -7.49 -6.94 -22.33
C GLY A 75 -8.68 -6.82 -21.37
N LEU A 76 -9.02 -7.88 -20.61
CA LEU A 76 -10.05 -7.84 -19.54
C LEU A 76 -9.46 -7.61 -18.14
N LYS A 77 -8.13 -7.63 -17.98
CA LYS A 77 -7.46 -7.41 -16.71
C LYS A 77 -7.00 -5.97 -16.62
N ALA A 78 -7.18 -5.40 -15.43
CA ALA A 78 -6.52 -4.16 -15.07
C ALA A 78 -5.20 -4.47 -14.35
N ILE A 79 -4.20 -3.62 -14.56
CA ILE A 79 -2.97 -3.56 -13.78
C ILE A 79 -3.03 -2.31 -12.92
N TYR A 80 -2.87 -2.49 -11.61
CA TYR A 80 -2.71 -1.42 -10.65
C TYR A 80 -1.22 -1.17 -10.40
N ARG A 81 -0.81 0.10 -10.30
CA ARG A 81 0.56 0.50 -9.98
C ARG A 81 0.56 1.63 -8.95
N LEU A 82 1.56 1.67 -8.08
CA LEU A 82 1.78 2.81 -7.19
C LEU A 82 2.16 4.04 -8.02
N THR A 83 1.70 5.22 -7.58
CA THR A 83 2.29 6.50 -7.99
C THR A 83 3.48 6.83 -7.12
N GLU A 84 4.19 7.92 -7.42
CA GLU A 84 5.23 8.45 -6.53
C GLU A 84 4.67 8.70 -5.11
N ALA A 85 3.47 9.29 -5.00
CA ALA A 85 2.81 9.51 -3.72
C ALA A 85 2.50 8.20 -2.97
N GLY A 86 2.17 7.12 -3.70
CA GLY A 86 2.00 5.79 -3.11
C GLY A 86 3.31 5.17 -2.64
N ILE A 87 4.41 5.37 -3.37
CA ILE A 87 5.76 4.91 -2.98
C ILE A 87 6.24 5.64 -1.73
N ASP A 88 5.91 6.93 -1.58
CA ASP A 88 6.25 7.73 -0.41
C ASP A 88 5.58 7.29 0.90
N LEU A 89 4.61 6.36 0.84
CA LEU A 89 4.01 5.73 2.03
C LEU A 89 4.88 4.59 2.60
N LEU A 90 5.97 4.22 1.95
CA LEU A 90 6.86 3.15 2.42
C LEU A 90 7.40 3.35 3.85
N PRO A 91 7.83 4.54 4.28
CA PRO A 91 8.27 4.76 5.66
C PRO A 91 7.16 4.54 6.69
N VAL A 92 5.91 4.83 6.32
CA VAL A 92 4.73 4.58 7.18
C VAL A 92 4.53 3.07 7.35
N LEU A 93 4.61 2.30 6.26
CA LEU A 93 4.51 0.84 6.32
C LEU A 93 5.64 0.22 7.15
N ALA A 94 6.88 0.68 6.97
CA ALA A 94 8.02 0.17 7.73
C ALA A 94 7.86 0.42 9.24
N THR A 95 7.48 1.64 9.63
CA THR A 95 7.27 2.01 11.03
C THR A 95 6.09 1.25 11.64
N LEU A 96 4.99 1.12 10.89
CA LEU A 96 3.82 0.36 11.32
C LEU A 96 4.14 -1.14 11.51
N GLY A 97 4.95 -1.70 10.60
CA GLY A 97 5.42 -3.08 10.65
C GLY A 97 6.25 -3.35 11.90
N ALA A 98 7.28 -2.54 12.16
CA ALA A 98 8.12 -2.67 13.34
C ALA A 98 7.34 -2.47 14.66
N TRP A 99 6.40 -1.52 14.69
CA TRP A 99 5.49 -1.39 15.83
C TRP A 99 4.64 -2.65 16.03
N GLY A 100 4.13 -3.22 14.93
CA GLY A 100 3.39 -4.48 14.94
C GLY A 100 4.20 -5.66 15.46
N SER A 101 5.46 -5.81 15.00
CA SER A 101 6.42 -6.83 15.46
C SER A 101 6.58 -6.78 16.98
N LYS A 102 6.77 -5.58 17.54
CA LYS A 102 7.00 -5.38 18.98
C LYS A 102 5.76 -5.59 19.85
N HIS A 103 4.57 -5.24 19.37
CA HIS A 103 3.38 -5.09 20.22
C HIS A 103 2.25 -6.08 19.92
N ARG A 104 2.36 -6.88 18.85
CA ARG A 104 1.38 -7.89 18.45
C ARG A 104 2.03 -9.26 18.36
N LYS A 105 1.20 -10.30 18.38
CA LYS A 105 1.65 -11.68 18.14
C LYS A 105 1.80 -11.91 16.63
N ALA A 106 2.88 -11.40 16.07
CA ALA A 106 3.24 -11.61 14.68
C ALA A 106 3.90 -12.99 14.49
N ASP A 107 3.87 -13.51 13.26
CA ASP A 107 4.73 -14.61 12.86
C ASP A 107 6.19 -14.16 12.88
N ASP A 108 7.10 -15.01 13.38
CA ASP A 108 8.51 -14.67 13.60
C ASP A 108 9.21 -14.23 12.31
N LYS A 109 8.88 -14.86 11.16
CA LYS A 109 9.52 -14.50 9.87
C LYS A 109 9.03 -13.15 9.39
N LEU A 110 7.73 -12.88 9.50
CA LEU A 110 7.15 -11.60 9.12
C LEU A 110 7.62 -10.46 10.04
N ALA A 111 7.75 -10.73 11.34
CA ALA A 111 8.33 -9.82 12.31
C ALA A 111 9.77 -9.44 11.93
N GLN A 112 10.62 -10.43 11.63
CA GLN A 112 12.00 -10.18 11.24
C GLN A 112 12.11 -9.32 9.98
N ILE A 113 11.29 -9.58 8.94
CA ILE A 113 11.28 -8.76 7.72
C ILE A 113 10.92 -7.30 8.03
N ALA A 114 9.92 -7.07 8.87
CA ALA A 114 9.51 -5.73 9.25
C ALA A 114 10.61 -5.00 10.05
N ASP A 115 11.26 -5.70 10.98
CA ASP A 115 12.32 -5.16 11.81
C ASP A 115 13.58 -4.86 10.98
N ASP A 116 13.95 -5.72 10.03
CA ASP A 116 15.08 -5.48 9.13
C ASP A 116 14.87 -4.26 8.24
N LEU A 117 13.66 -4.09 7.70
CA LEU A 117 13.30 -2.93 6.89
C LEU A 117 13.40 -1.64 7.72
N ALA A 118 12.92 -1.66 8.97
CA ALA A 118 12.99 -0.52 9.86
C ALA A 118 14.42 -0.22 10.33
N ALA A 119 15.20 -1.25 10.70
CA ALA A 119 16.58 -1.12 11.16
C ALA A 119 17.52 -0.64 10.04
N GLY A 120 17.23 -0.97 8.79
CA GLY A 120 17.95 -0.46 7.63
C GLY A 120 17.82 1.06 7.43
N GLY A 121 16.87 1.71 8.11
CA GLY A 121 16.70 3.15 8.16
C GLY A 121 16.47 3.79 6.78
N GLU A 122 16.80 5.08 6.67
CA GLU A 122 16.59 5.87 5.46
C GLU A 122 17.24 5.26 4.22
N ARG A 123 18.45 4.72 4.34
CA ARG A 123 19.17 4.10 3.21
C ARG A 123 18.45 2.87 2.66
N ALA A 124 17.87 2.03 3.52
CA ALA A 124 17.12 0.85 3.07
C ALA A 124 15.79 1.26 2.43
N LEU A 125 15.11 2.25 3.00
CA LEU A 125 13.89 2.81 2.45
C LEU A 125 14.13 3.40 1.06
N GLU A 126 15.17 4.20 0.86
CA GLU A 126 15.46 4.79 -0.45
C GLU A 126 15.81 3.74 -1.51
N ARG A 127 16.57 2.69 -1.16
CA ARG A 127 16.82 1.57 -2.10
C ARG A 127 15.53 0.86 -2.50
N MET A 128 14.63 0.66 -1.54
CA MET A 128 13.33 0.03 -1.82
C MET A 128 12.43 0.96 -2.65
N LYS A 129 12.39 2.26 -2.36
CA LYS A 129 11.66 3.24 -3.18
C LYS A 129 12.16 3.24 -4.62
N GLU A 130 13.47 3.24 -4.83
CA GLU A 130 14.06 3.20 -6.17
C GLU A 130 13.64 1.95 -6.94
N LYS A 131 13.68 0.78 -6.29
CA LYS A 131 13.14 -0.46 -6.86
C LYS A 131 11.67 -0.32 -7.24
N LEU A 132 10.85 0.24 -6.35
CA LEU A 132 9.42 0.44 -6.62
C LEU A 132 9.17 1.43 -7.76
N ARG A 133 9.99 2.49 -7.90
CA ARG A 133 9.88 3.43 -9.03
C ARG A 133 10.08 2.70 -10.34
N VAL A 134 11.13 1.88 -10.46
CA VAL A 134 11.39 1.05 -11.64
C VAL A 134 10.21 0.09 -11.92
N GLU A 135 9.63 -0.52 -10.88
CA GLU A 135 8.54 -1.49 -11.05
C GLU A 135 7.16 -0.87 -11.34
N HIS A 136 6.92 0.35 -10.87
CA HIS A 136 5.59 0.97 -10.87
C HIS A 136 5.47 2.19 -11.78
N LEU A 137 6.56 2.89 -12.08
CA LEU A 137 6.53 4.11 -12.89
C LEU A 137 7.08 3.90 -14.31
N GLY A 138 7.89 2.86 -14.54
CA GLY A 138 8.54 2.57 -15.81
C GLY A 138 9.94 3.17 -15.86
#